data_AF-A0A257QQZ3-F1
#
_entry.id   AF-A0A257QQZ3-F1
#
_cell.length_a   1.000
_cell.length_b   1.000
_cell.length_c   1.000
_cell.angle_alpha   90.00
_cell.angle_beta   90.00
_cell.angle_gamma   90.00
#
_symmetry.space_group_name_H-M   'P 1'
#
loop_
_entity.id
_entity.type
_entity.pdbx_description
1 polymer ?
#
loop_
_entity_poly.entity_id
_entity_poly.type
_entity_poly.pdbx_seq_one_letter_code
_entity_poly.pdbx_strand_id
1 'polypeptide(L)'
;MPAVIRTEYGPAGEVLHLIPHPASQLPNVTKRDLELAWDAARANALNASAAKTAHGFRFMQPGVSPLDLALTDPDAANWTEAIDRVADLGTAHGISVCLRVLALFQLMANATWTRPWFTFAHGGLEFHPALLQAAALAPLTPTGGFAETALRALLPLPQSSATQE
;
A
#
# COMPACT_ATOMS: atom_id res chain seq x y z
N MET A 1 -22.03 -15.72 -3.87
CA MET A 1 -20.72 -15.96 -3.25
C MET A 1 -19.85 -14.75 -3.54
N PRO A 2 -19.12 -14.18 -2.55
CA PRO A 2 -18.14 -13.14 -2.87
C PRO A 2 -17.13 -13.73 -3.87
N ALA A 3 -16.81 -12.98 -4.91
CA ALA A 3 -15.89 -13.44 -5.92
C ALA A 3 -14.50 -13.60 -5.29
N VAL A 4 -13.90 -14.78 -5.45
CA VAL A 4 -12.67 -15.18 -4.78
C VAL A 4 -11.47 -14.67 -5.57
N ILE A 5 -10.46 -14.15 -4.87
CA ILE A 5 -9.16 -13.82 -5.47
C ILE A 5 -8.47 -15.11 -5.88
N ARG A 6 -7.97 -15.15 -7.11
CA ARG A 6 -7.24 -16.31 -7.63
C ARG A 6 -5.78 -15.95 -7.83
N THR A 7 -4.89 -16.89 -7.59
CA THR A 7 -3.45 -16.69 -7.79
C THR A 7 -2.97 -17.59 -8.91
N GLU A 8 -2.28 -17.00 -9.87
CA GLU A 8 -1.62 -17.66 -10.99
C GLU A 8 -0.10 -17.52 -10.86
N TYR A 9 0.64 -18.52 -11.35
CA TYR A 9 2.09 -18.55 -11.28
C TYR A 9 2.69 -18.51 -12.68
N GLY A 10 3.63 -17.59 -12.89
CA GLY A 10 4.40 -17.42 -14.11
C GLY A 10 5.53 -18.44 -14.24
N PRO A 11 6.07 -18.61 -15.45
CA PRO A 11 7.12 -19.59 -15.73
C PRO A 11 8.45 -19.30 -15.04
N ALA A 12 8.71 -18.05 -14.64
CA ALA A 12 9.91 -17.67 -13.88
C ALA A 12 9.61 -17.50 -12.38
N GLY A 13 8.45 -17.98 -11.91
CA GLY A 13 8.03 -17.91 -10.51
C GLY A 13 7.30 -16.63 -10.13
N GLU A 14 6.95 -15.76 -11.10
CA GLU A 14 6.14 -14.58 -10.81
C GLU A 14 4.75 -14.99 -10.30
N VAL A 15 4.16 -14.16 -9.43
CA VAL A 15 2.86 -14.44 -8.83
C VAL A 15 1.87 -13.38 -9.27
N LEU A 16 0.83 -13.75 -10.01
CA LEU A 16 -0.24 -12.86 -10.44
C LEU A 16 -1.51 -13.12 -9.62
N HIS A 17 -1.97 -12.12 -8.87
CA HIS A 17 -3.26 -12.19 -8.21
C HIS A 17 -4.34 -11.56 -9.09
N LEU A 18 -5.40 -12.33 -9.33
CA LEU A 18 -6.59 -11.94 -10.09
C LEU A 18 -7.68 -11.48 -9.14
N ILE A 19 -7.95 -10.17 -9.14
CA ILE A 19 -8.94 -9.53 -8.28
C ILE A 19 -10.21 -9.29 -9.10
N PRO A 20 -11.36 -9.86 -8.69
CA PRO A 20 -12.58 -9.83 -9.49
C PRO A 20 -13.34 -8.49 -9.46
N HIS A 21 -12.75 -7.45 -8.87
CA HIS A 21 -13.33 -6.11 -8.70
C HIS A 21 -12.22 -5.04 -8.73
N PRO A 22 -12.55 -3.75 -8.92
CA PRO A 22 -11.55 -2.68 -8.89
C PRO A 22 -10.96 -2.48 -7.50
N ALA A 23 -9.80 -1.82 -7.44
CA ALA A 23 -9.08 -1.54 -6.19
C ALA A 23 -9.89 -0.67 -5.21
N SER A 24 -10.80 0.17 -5.73
CA SER A 24 -11.71 0.99 -4.91
C SER A 24 -12.71 0.17 -4.08
N GLN A 25 -12.91 -1.12 -4.39
CA GLN A 25 -13.76 -2.03 -3.62
C GLN A 25 -12.98 -2.88 -2.60
N LEU A 26 -11.65 -2.72 -2.51
CA LEU A 26 -10.87 -3.39 -1.49
C LEU A 26 -11.26 -2.87 -0.09
N PRO A 27 -11.28 -3.75 0.93
CA PRO A 27 -11.70 -3.39 2.27
C PRO A 27 -10.78 -2.32 2.87
N ASN A 28 -11.30 -1.52 3.80
CA ASN A 28 -10.45 -0.75 4.68
C ASN A 28 -9.61 -1.69 5.56
N VAL A 29 -8.49 -1.16 6.05
CA VAL A 29 -7.57 -1.90 6.92
C VAL A 29 -7.45 -1.16 8.24
N THR A 30 -6.71 -1.73 9.19
CA THR A 30 -6.38 -1.01 10.43
C THR A 30 -5.07 -0.25 10.27
N LYS A 31 -4.88 0.77 11.11
CA LYS A 31 -3.58 1.45 11.24
C LYS A 31 -2.46 0.44 11.56
N ARG A 32 -2.78 -0.56 12.39
CA ARG A 32 -1.82 -1.56 12.85
C ARG A 32 -1.35 -2.46 11.71
N ASP A 33 -2.23 -2.80 10.78
CA ASP A 33 -1.87 -3.59 9.59
C ASP A 33 -0.84 -2.84 8.73
N LEU A 34 -1.03 -1.52 8.55
CA LEU A 34 -0.07 -0.69 7.80
C LEU A 34 1.27 -0.53 8.53
N GLU A 35 1.27 -0.39 9.86
CA GLU A 35 2.49 -0.37 10.66
C GLU A 35 3.26 -1.69 10.52
N LEU A 36 2.58 -2.83 10.67
CA LEU A 36 3.18 -4.17 10.55
C LEU A 36 3.75 -4.41 9.14
N ALA A 37 2.98 -4.03 8.11
CA ALA A 37 3.40 -4.14 6.72
C ALA A 37 4.63 -3.27 6.42
N TRP A 38 4.66 -2.03 6.93
CA TRP A 38 5.81 -1.14 6.75
C TRP A 38 7.04 -1.65 7.49
N ASP A 39 6.90 -2.08 8.74
CA ASP A 39 8.00 -2.64 9.52
C ASP A 39 8.59 -3.89 8.85
N ALA A 40 7.73 -4.78 8.35
CA ALA A 40 8.16 -5.97 7.60
C ALA A 40 8.91 -5.60 6.31
N ALA A 41 8.36 -4.67 5.52
CA ALA A 41 8.95 -4.19 4.28
C ALA A 41 10.33 -3.55 4.52
N ARG A 42 10.44 -2.69 5.55
CA ARG A 42 11.68 -2.03 5.96
C ARG A 42 12.72 -3.04 6.44
N ALA A 43 12.35 -3.97 7.31
CA ALA A 43 13.25 -5.02 7.80
C ALA A 43 13.76 -5.90 6.65
N ASN A 44 12.89 -6.24 5.69
CA ASN A 44 13.29 -7.02 4.52
C ASN A 44 14.26 -6.26 3.60
N ALA A 45 14.07 -4.95 3.41
CA ALA A 45 14.96 -4.11 2.60
C ALA A 45 16.39 -4.05 3.14
N LEU A 46 16.58 -4.18 4.46
CA LEU A 46 17.91 -4.24 5.07
C LEU A 46 18.63 -5.58 4.84
N ASN A 47 17.90 -6.63 4.46
CA ASN A 47 18.43 -7.98 4.26
C ASN A 47 18.63 -8.25 2.76
N ALA A 48 19.81 -7.95 2.23
CA ALA A 48 20.11 -7.91 0.80
C ALA A 48 20.23 -9.27 0.06
N SER A 49 19.76 -10.39 0.61
CA SER A 49 20.32 -11.72 0.27
C SER A 49 19.46 -12.66 -0.59
N ALA A 50 18.31 -12.27 -1.13
CA ALA A 50 17.47 -13.20 -1.90
C ALA A 50 16.99 -12.63 -3.24
N ALA A 51 16.91 -13.51 -4.25
CA ALA A 51 16.11 -13.27 -5.45
C ALA A 51 14.65 -13.13 -5.03
N LYS A 52 14.02 -12.03 -5.45
CA LYS A 52 12.69 -11.63 -4.98
C LYS A 52 11.64 -12.12 -5.96
N THR A 53 10.53 -12.62 -5.42
CA THR A 53 9.41 -13.04 -6.25
C THR A 53 8.69 -11.79 -6.77
N ALA A 54 8.59 -11.64 -8.09
CA ALA A 54 7.83 -10.55 -8.67
C ALA A 54 6.33 -10.84 -8.50
N HIS A 55 5.58 -9.88 -7.98
CA HIS A 55 4.14 -9.97 -7.84
C HIS A 55 3.44 -9.04 -8.83
N GLY A 56 2.23 -9.44 -9.25
CA GLY A 56 1.33 -8.61 -10.04
C GLY A 56 -0.09 -8.67 -9.51
N PHE A 57 -0.84 -7.60 -9.75
CA PHE A 57 -2.27 -7.51 -9.45
C PHE A 57 -3.03 -7.22 -10.75
N ARG A 58 -4.02 -8.04 -11.08
CA ARG A 58 -4.95 -7.81 -12.18
C ARG A 58 -6.34 -7.52 -11.62
N PHE A 59 -6.77 -6.27 -11.71
CA PHE A 59 -8.10 -5.84 -11.28
C PHE A 59 -9.10 -5.92 -12.43
N MET A 60 -10.25 -6.55 -12.17
CA MET A 60 -11.34 -6.65 -13.11
C MET A 60 -12.41 -5.61 -12.81
N GLN A 61 -12.95 -4.97 -13.84
CA GLN A 61 -14.10 -4.08 -13.72
C GLN A 61 -15.08 -4.38 -14.88
N PRO A 62 -16.39 -4.60 -14.60
CA PRO A 62 -17.37 -4.86 -15.65
C PRO A 62 -17.39 -3.75 -16.71
N GLY A 63 -17.29 -4.13 -17.98
CA GLY A 63 -17.35 -3.19 -19.11
C GLY A 63 -16.07 -2.36 -19.32
N VAL A 64 -14.99 -2.63 -18.59
CA VAL A 64 -13.70 -1.93 -18.73
C VAL A 64 -12.58 -2.96 -18.91
N SER A 65 -11.53 -2.59 -19.64
CA SER A 65 -10.32 -3.42 -19.75
C SER A 65 -9.75 -3.70 -18.35
N PRO A 66 -9.23 -4.92 -18.09
CA PRO A 66 -8.50 -5.20 -16.86
C PRO A 66 -7.37 -4.19 -16.63
N LEU A 67 -7.15 -3.85 -15.37
CA LEU A 67 -6.00 -3.04 -14.95
C LEU A 67 -4.93 -3.98 -14.39
N ASP A 68 -3.78 -4.00 -15.05
CA ASP A 68 -2.61 -4.75 -14.60
C ASP A 68 -1.63 -3.81 -13.91
N LEU A 69 -1.30 -4.14 -12.66
CA LEU A 69 -0.24 -3.52 -11.89
C LEU A 69 0.87 -4.55 -11.67
N ALA A 70 1.99 -4.37 -12.37
CA ALA A 70 3.16 -5.21 -12.22
C ALA A 70 4.14 -4.56 -11.22
N LEU A 71 4.51 -5.29 -10.17
CA LEU A 71 5.44 -4.81 -9.14
C LEU A 71 6.87 -5.26 -9.49
N THR A 72 7.35 -4.78 -10.62
CA THR A 72 8.68 -5.14 -11.18
C THR A 72 9.81 -4.30 -10.64
N ASP A 73 9.50 -3.17 -9.99
CA ASP A 73 10.50 -2.35 -9.30
C ASP A 73 11.15 -3.16 -8.16
N PRO A 74 12.49 -3.13 -7.99
CA PRO A 74 13.17 -3.92 -6.97
C PRO A 74 12.74 -3.64 -5.53
N ASP A 75 12.35 -2.41 -5.20
CA ASP A 75 11.85 -2.05 -3.88
C ASP A 75 10.40 -2.50 -3.72
N ALA A 76 9.56 -2.32 -4.73
CA ALA A 76 8.19 -2.83 -4.73
C ALA A 76 8.14 -4.36 -4.58
N ALA A 77 8.95 -5.10 -5.34
CA ALA A 77 9.05 -6.56 -5.22
C ALA A 77 9.51 -6.98 -3.81
N ASN A 78 10.50 -6.26 -3.25
CA ASN A 78 11.01 -6.49 -1.91
C ASN A 78 9.96 -6.29 -0.81
N TRP A 79 9.22 -5.20 -0.90
CA TRP A 79 8.18 -4.88 0.08
C TRP A 79 7.03 -5.87 -0.05
N THR A 80 6.64 -6.20 -1.27
CA THR A 80 5.50 -7.09 -1.53
C THR A 80 5.72 -8.47 -0.94
N GLU A 81 6.90 -9.06 -1.14
CA GLU A 81 7.24 -10.35 -0.55
C GLU A 81 7.21 -10.33 0.99
N ALA A 82 7.66 -9.23 1.60
CA ALA A 82 7.62 -9.05 3.05
C ALA A 82 6.20 -8.85 3.58
N ILE A 83 5.39 -8.08 2.85
CA ILE A 83 3.99 -7.82 3.18
C ILE A 83 3.15 -9.09 3.04
N ASP A 84 3.43 -9.91 2.02
CA ASP A 84 2.74 -11.20 1.81
C ASP A 84 2.84 -12.11 3.04
N ARG A 85 4.03 -12.17 3.65
CA ARG A 85 4.26 -12.96 4.87
C ARG A 85 3.45 -12.51 6.08
N VAL A 86 3.03 -11.24 6.14
CA VAL A 86 2.32 -10.68 7.31
C VAL A 86 0.84 -10.40 7.05
N ALA A 87 0.43 -10.27 5.78
CA ALA A 87 -0.92 -9.84 5.41
C ALA A 87 -1.64 -10.76 4.41
N ASP A 88 -0.95 -11.76 3.83
CA ASP A 88 -1.47 -12.72 2.84
C ASP A 88 -2.11 -12.06 1.61
N LEU A 89 -1.33 -11.89 0.54
CA LEU A 89 -1.78 -11.30 -0.72
C LEU A 89 -2.75 -12.18 -1.51
N GLY A 90 -2.99 -13.42 -1.08
CA GLY A 90 -4.11 -14.22 -1.57
C GLY A 90 -5.47 -13.70 -1.12
N THR A 91 -5.51 -12.72 -0.22
CA THR A 91 -6.74 -12.15 0.34
C THR A 91 -6.99 -10.70 -0.07
N ALA A 92 -8.25 -10.27 -0.08
CA ALA A 92 -8.61 -8.89 -0.37
C ALA A 92 -8.04 -7.92 0.68
N HIS A 93 -7.90 -8.38 1.92
CA HIS A 93 -7.28 -7.63 2.99
C HIS A 93 -5.78 -7.43 2.75
N GLY A 94 -5.02 -8.50 2.44
CA GLY A 94 -3.59 -8.39 2.17
C GLY A 94 -3.27 -7.51 0.95
N ILE A 95 -4.01 -7.66 -0.15
CA ILE A 95 -3.88 -6.79 -1.32
C ILE A 95 -4.18 -5.33 -0.94
N SER A 96 -5.19 -5.11 -0.11
CA SER A 96 -5.56 -3.78 0.40
C SER A 96 -4.44 -3.13 1.22
N VAL A 97 -3.81 -3.90 2.12
CA VAL A 97 -2.66 -3.47 2.92
C VAL A 97 -1.50 -3.10 2.01
N CYS A 98 -1.13 -4.00 1.08
CA CYS A 98 -0.02 -3.80 0.15
C CYS A 98 -0.19 -2.54 -0.71
N LEU A 99 -1.35 -2.40 -1.36
CA LEU A 99 -1.63 -1.23 -2.19
C LEU A 99 -1.60 0.07 -1.39
N ARG A 100 -2.15 0.09 -0.16
CA ARG A 100 -2.14 1.29 0.67
C ARG A 100 -0.74 1.71 1.07
N VAL A 101 0.15 0.76 1.36
CA VAL A 101 1.57 1.06 1.60
C VAL A 101 2.19 1.66 0.33
N LEU A 102 2.10 1.00 -0.81
CA LEU A 102 2.68 1.48 -2.08
C LEU A 102 2.12 2.86 -2.49
N ALA A 103 0.81 3.03 -2.41
CA ALA A 103 0.12 4.28 -2.71
C ALA A 103 0.55 5.42 -1.78
N LEU A 104 0.93 5.12 -0.53
CA LEU A 104 1.43 6.13 0.40
C LEU A 104 2.78 6.66 -0.04
N PHE A 105 3.69 5.80 -0.50
CA PHE A 105 4.98 6.20 -1.08
C PHE A 105 4.80 7.03 -2.35
N GLN A 106 3.93 6.58 -3.26
CA GLN A 106 3.58 7.37 -4.43
C GLN A 106 3.02 8.74 -4.04
N LEU A 107 2.12 8.81 -3.07
CA LEU A 107 1.53 10.06 -2.61
C LEU A 107 2.58 11.00 -2.00
N MET A 108 3.44 10.49 -1.13
CA MET A 108 4.52 11.28 -0.52
C MET A 108 5.52 11.81 -1.55
N ALA A 109 5.79 11.03 -2.60
CA ALA A 109 6.69 11.44 -3.67
C ALA A 109 6.12 12.57 -4.55
N ASN A 110 4.79 12.68 -4.67
CA ASN A 110 4.16 13.60 -5.63
C ASN A 110 3.43 14.77 -4.97
N ALA A 111 3.04 14.65 -3.70
CA ALA A 111 2.20 15.63 -3.04
C ALA A 111 2.93 16.30 -1.87
N THR A 112 3.41 17.52 -2.08
CA THR A 112 4.22 18.28 -1.12
C THR A 112 3.53 18.51 0.23
N TRP A 113 2.19 18.54 0.26
CA TRP A 113 1.41 18.70 1.49
C TRP A 113 1.62 17.55 2.49
N THR A 114 2.09 16.39 2.02
CA THR A 114 2.39 15.22 2.89
C THR A 114 3.60 15.45 3.79
N ARG A 115 4.45 16.43 3.49
CA ARG A 115 5.76 16.61 4.13
C ARG A 115 5.73 16.69 5.67
N PRO A 116 4.76 17.34 6.33
CA PRO A 116 4.69 17.39 7.79
C PRO A 116 4.36 16.04 8.45
N TRP A 117 3.93 15.05 7.67
CA TRP A 117 3.37 13.79 8.16
C TRP A 117 4.35 12.62 8.13
N PHE A 118 5.63 12.89 7.84
CA PHE A 118 6.70 11.90 7.93
C PHE A 118 8.03 12.58 8.19
N THR A 119 8.97 11.85 8.76
CA THR A 119 10.34 12.31 8.98
C THR A 119 11.33 11.26 8.50
N PHE A 120 12.55 11.70 8.21
CA PHE A 120 13.67 10.79 7.96
C PHE A 120 14.54 10.79 9.22
N ALA A 121 14.59 9.65 9.91
CA ALA A 121 15.47 9.42 11.04
C ALA A 121 16.68 8.57 10.60
N HIS A 122 17.64 8.35 11.51
CA HIS A 122 18.80 7.48 11.22
C HIS A 122 18.42 6.05 10.78
N GLY A 123 17.24 5.56 11.19
CA GLY A 123 16.70 4.26 10.80
C GLY A 123 15.77 4.26 9.57
N GLY A 124 15.71 5.37 8.83
CA GLY A 124 14.88 5.51 7.63
C GLY A 124 13.63 6.36 7.83
N LEU A 125 12.61 6.09 6.99
CA LEU A 125 11.35 6.81 6.98
C LEU A 125 10.47 6.42 8.18
N GLU A 126 10.02 7.42 8.93
CA GLU A 126 9.06 7.28 10.03
C GLU A 126 7.78 8.03 9.68
N PHE A 127 6.64 7.35 9.78
CA PHE A 127 5.33 7.92 9.49
C PHE A 127 4.71 8.57 10.73
N HIS A 128 4.06 9.71 10.55
CA HIS A 128 3.18 10.24 11.58
C HIS A 128 1.96 9.33 11.75
N PRO A 129 1.56 8.93 12.98
CA PRO A 129 0.48 7.97 13.19
C PRO A 129 -0.86 8.36 12.55
N ALA A 130 -1.15 9.66 12.49
CA ALA A 130 -2.36 10.18 11.83
C ALA A 130 -2.39 9.90 10.32
N LEU A 131 -1.23 9.89 9.65
CA LEU A 131 -1.14 9.58 8.22
C LEU A 131 -1.44 8.11 7.95
N LEU A 132 -0.90 7.20 8.76
CA LEU A 132 -1.24 5.78 8.67
C LEU A 132 -2.72 5.54 8.99
N GLN A 133 -3.26 6.24 9.99
CA GLN A 133 -4.67 6.14 10.33
C GLN A 133 -5.58 6.62 9.18
N ALA A 134 -5.23 7.73 8.53
CA ALA A 134 -5.93 8.23 7.36
C ALA A 134 -5.83 7.27 6.17
N ALA A 135 -4.62 6.77 5.88
CA ALA A 135 -4.37 5.81 4.80
C ALA A 135 -5.13 4.49 4.98
N ALA A 136 -5.30 4.04 6.23
CA ALA A 136 -6.05 2.83 6.56
C ALA A 136 -7.55 2.93 6.20
N LEU A 137 -8.12 4.14 6.30
CA LEU A 137 -9.55 4.42 6.13
C LEU A 137 -9.90 5.07 4.79
N ALA A 138 -8.95 5.75 4.16
CA ALA A 138 -9.18 6.45 2.91
C ALA A 138 -9.55 5.46 1.79
N PRO A 139 -10.53 5.81 0.93
CA PRO A 139 -10.86 5.01 -0.23
C PRO A 139 -9.68 5.03 -1.22
N LEU A 140 -9.42 3.88 -1.84
CA LEU A 140 -8.55 3.80 -3.00
C LEU A 140 -9.30 4.25 -4.25
N THR A 141 -8.57 4.81 -5.21
CA THR A 141 -9.05 5.00 -6.57
C THR A 141 -9.20 3.64 -7.26
N PRO A 142 -9.96 3.55 -8.37
CA PRO A 142 -9.99 2.33 -9.19
C PRO A 142 -8.61 1.87 -9.66
N THR A 143 -7.65 2.79 -9.73
CA THR A 143 -6.24 2.54 -10.11
C THR A 143 -5.32 2.13 -8.96
N GLY A 144 -5.83 2.05 -7.72
CA GLY A 144 -5.07 1.61 -6.55
C GLY A 144 -4.28 2.70 -5.82
N GLY A 145 -4.40 3.97 -6.24
CA GLY A 145 -3.85 5.12 -5.52
C GLY A 145 -4.82 5.67 -4.46
N PHE A 146 -4.43 6.71 -3.72
CA PHE A 146 -5.34 7.40 -2.80
C PHE A 146 -6.14 8.50 -3.50
N ALA A 147 -7.42 8.64 -3.14
CA ALA A 147 -8.16 9.87 -3.41
C ALA A 147 -7.68 10.98 -2.46
N GLU A 148 -6.76 11.83 -2.92
CA GLU A 148 -6.06 12.82 -2.07
C GLU A 148 -6.99 13.68 -1.22
N THR A 149 -8.06 14.22 -1.82
CA THR A 149 -9.03 15.06 -1.10
C THR A 149 -9.70 14.29 0.04
N ALA A 150 -10.03 13.01 -0.17
CA ALA A 150 -10.65 12.18 0.85
C ALA A 150 -9.65 11.82 1.97
N LEU A 151 -8.41 11.49 1.61
CA LEU A 151 -7.36 11.20 2.60
C LEU A 151 -7.04 12.45 3.44
N ARG A 152 -6.90 13.62 2.82
CA ARG A 152 -6.63 14.89 3.54
C ARG A 152 -7.74 15.25 4.51
N ALA A 153 -9.00 14.95 4.18
CA ALA A 153 -10.13 15.19 5.07
C ALA A 153 -10.11 14.31 6.34
N LEU A 154 -9.36 13.21 6.33
CA LEU A 154 -9.17 12.32 7.49
C LEU A 154 -8.00 12.74 8.38
N LEU A 155 -7.15 13.65 7.93
CA LEU A 155 -6.04 14.14 8.73
C LEU A 155 -6.52 15.17 9.75
N PRO A 156 -5.95 15.18 10.96
CA PRO A 156 -6.23 16.24 11.90
C PRO A 156 -5.80 17.57 11.28
N LEU A 157 -6.56 18.62 11.60
CA LEU A 157 -6.14 19.98 11.26
C LEU A 157 -4.73 20.19 11.81
N PRO A 158 -3.83 20.84 11.04
CA PRO A 158 -2.52 21.19 11.55
C PRO A 158 -2.77 22.00 12.82
N GLN A 159 -2.29 21.49 13.96
CA GLN A 159 -2.37 22.25 15.19
C GLN A 159 -1.50 23.47 14.95
N SER A 160 -2.13 24.65 14.79
CA SER A 160 -1.41 25.90 14.96
C SER A 160 -0.79 25.83 16.34
N SER A 161 0.53 25.71 16.42
CA SER A 161 1.27 26.02 17.62
C SER A 161 0.89 27.45 17.99
N ALA A 162 -0.10 27.58 18.88
CA ALA A 162 -0.39 28.83 19.53
C ALA A 162 0.90 29.25 20.22
N THR A 163 1.34 30.45 19.89
CA THR A 163 2.37 31.24 20.55
C THR A 163 2.59 30.79 21.99
N GLN A 164 3.77 30.26 22.29
CA GLN A 164 4.31 30.33 23.65
C GLN A 164 5.34 31.45 23.66
N GLU A 165 5.16 32.29 24.67
CA GLU A 165 5.62 33.67 24.90
C GLU A 165 7.12 33.93 24.78
#